data_AF-A0A023B9T7-F1
#
_entry.id   AF-A0A023B9T7-F1
#
_cell.length_a   1.000
_cell.length_b   1.000
_cell.length_c   1.000
_cell.angle_alpha   90.00
_cell.angle_beta   90.00
_cell.angle_gamma   90.00
#
_symmetry.space_group_name_H-M   'P 1'
#
loop_
_entity.id
_entity.type
_entity.pdbx_description
1 polymer ?
#
loop_
_entity_poly.entity_id
_entity_poly.type
_entity_poly.pdbx_seq_one_letter_code
_entity_poly.pdbx_strand_id
1 'polypeptide(L)'
;MHTLSGRYDVCWPALAALSAALGDTLASELAPLADAQPKLVTHPWRQVPVGTNGGVTLAGLFLSIVGGWIIGALYALTARAPSIAVFELVVLCGLFGLIGSLIDSLLGALLERDPEERDPEELQRPHERDHSDEKRDGHCDGKRAGPSLWAVLDNDQVNFISTTTAAALASLML
;
A
#
# COMPACT_ATOMS: atom_id res chain seq x y z
N MET A 1 -1.53 18.99 -25.82
CA MET A 1 -1.87 18.83 -24.39
C MET A 1 -1.23 19.97 -23.60
N HIS A 2 -1.68 21.20 -23.83
CA HIS A 2 -1.23 22.40 -23.13
C HIS A 2 -2.47 23.23 -22.80
N THR A 3 -3.09 23.01 -21.64
CA THR A 3 -4.03 23.95 -21.00
C THR A 3 -4.59 23.33 -19.73
N LEU A 4 -3.79 23.30 -18.66
CA LEU A 4 -4.30 23.28 -17.28
C LEU A 4 -3.61 24.36 -16.42
N SER A 5 -2.91 25.31 -17.03
CA SER A 5 -2.15 26.38 -16.36
C SER A 5 -2.94 27.68 -16.23
N GLY A 6 -4.23 27.59 -15.86
CA GLY A 6 -5.06 28.77 -15.69
C GLY A 6 -6.19 28.55 -14.71
N ARG A 7 -5.93 28.87 -13.43
CA ARG A 7 -6.88 29.00 -12.29
C ARG A 7 -7.17 27.77 -11.42
N TYR A 8 -6.48 26.65 -11.62
CA TYR A 8 -6.50 25.52 -10.68
C TYR A 8 -5.06 25.18 -10.32
N ASP A 9 -4.55 25.73 -9.23
CA ASP A 9 -3.23 25.35 -8.71
C ASP A 9 -3.35 23.95 -8.08
N VAL A 10 -3.46 22.93 -8.94
CA VAL A 10 -3.48 21.54 -8.55
C VAL A 10 -2.06 21.18 -8.14
N CYS A 11 -1.85 20.93 -6.85
CA CYS A 11 -0.59 20.41 -6.35
C CYS A 11 -0.51 18.90 -6.65
N TRP A 12 -0.21 18.56 -7.91
CA TRP A 12 -0.09 17.18 -8.38
C TRP A 12 0.85 16.31 -7.52
N PRO A 13 2.01 16.81 -7.05
CA PRO A 13 2.87 16.02 -6.18
C PRO A 13 2.22 15.64 -4.85
N ALA A 14 1.49 16.57 -4.22
CA ALA A 14 0.79 16.29 -2.97
C ALA A 14 -0.36 15.30 -3.17
N LEU A 15 -1.12 15.41 -4.27
CA LEU A 15 -2.18 14.46 -4.58
C LEU A 15 -1.65 13.07 -4.87
N ALA A 16 -0.55 12.96 -5.63
CA ALA A 16 0.10 11.69 -5.92
C ALA A 16 0.62 11.02 -4.63
N ALA A 17 1.31 11.79 -3.77
CA ALA A 17 1.81 11.35 -2.48
C ALA A 17 0.69 10.83 -1.56
N LEU A 18 -0.39 11.60 -1.38
CA LEU A 18 -1.52 11.21 -0.54
C LEU A 18 -2.26 10.00 -1.11
N SER A 19 -2.41 9.93 -2.44
CA SER A 19 -3.06 8.79 -3.10
C SER A 19 -2.25 7.51 -2.92
N ALA A 20 -0.93 7.58 -3.11
CA ALA A 20 0.00 6.48 -2.89
C ALA A 20 -0.08 5.98 -1.44
N ALA A 21 0.08 6.87 -0.46
CA ALA A 21 0.08 6.52 0.96
C ALA A 21 -1.26 5.90 1.41
N LEU A 22 -2.39 6.49 1.02
CA LEU A 22 -3.71 5.93 1.36
C LEU A 22 -3.94 4.60 0.63
N GLY A 23 -3.58 4.51 -0.64
CA GLY A 23 -3.73 3.28 -1.43
C GLY A 23 -2.91 2.12 -0.88
N ASP A 24 -1.70 2.40 -0.42
CA ASP A 24 -0.82 1.42 0.24
C ASP A 24 -1.40 0.95 1.58
N THR A 25 -1.83 1.89 2.43
CA THR A 25 -2.45 1.60 3.73
C THR A 25 -3.71 0.74 3.59
N LEU A 26 -4.59 1.06 2.63
CA LEU A 26 -5.80 0.26 2.43
C LEU A 26 -5.47 -1.14 1.90
N ALA A 27 -4.44 -1.28 1.06
CA ALA A 27 -4.03 -2.58 0.56
C ALA A 27 -3.42 -3.46 1.65
N SER A 28 -2.57 -2.93 2.52
CA SER A 28 -1.92 -3.71 3.57
C SER A 28 -2.89 -4.09 4.71
N GLU A 29 -3.80 -3.20 5.10
CA GLU A 29 -4.72 -3.44 6.23
C GLU A 29 -6.00 -4.18 5.84
N LEU A 30 -6.58 -3.87 4.66
CA LEU A 30 -7.88 -4.43 4.26
C LEU A 30 -7.77 -5.62 3.32
N ALA A 31 -6.70 -5.77 2.53
CA ALA A 31 -6.59 -6.92 1.63
C ALA A 31 -6.45 -8.26 2.36
N PRO A 32 -5.79 -8.37 3.53
CA PRO A 32 -5.76 -9.61 4.31
C PRO A 32 -7.12 -10.09 4.81
N LEU A 33 -8.17 -9.25 4.79
CA LEU A 33 -9.54 -9.66 5.14
C LEU A 33 -10.24 -10.40 3.99
N ALA A 34 -9.68 -10.37 2.78
CA ALA A 34 -10.27 -11.03 1.61
C ALA A 34 -9.88 -12.52 1.46
N ASP A 35 -9.18 -13.10 2.46
CA ASP A 35 -8.69 -14.50 2.48
C ASP A 35 -7.93 -14.95 1.20
N ALA A 36 -7.34 -13.99 0.48
CA ALA A 36 -6.58 -14.25 -0.74
C ALA A 36 -5.09 -14.43 -0.41
N GLN A 37 -4.49 -15.51 -0.91
CA GLN A 37 -3.04 -15.72 -0.77
C GLN A 37 -2.25 -14.69 -1.59
N PRO A 38 -1.36 -13.91 -0.96
CA PRO A 38 -0.49 -12.97 -1.67
C PRO A 38 0.50 -13.66 -2.60
N LYS A 39 0.91 -12.94 -3.64
CA LYS A 39 1.92 -13.35 -4.62
C LYS A 39 3.07 -12.36 -4.62
N LEU A 40 4.29 -12.83 -4.78
CA LEU A 40 5.45 -11.95 -4.80
C LEU A 40 5.42 -11.05 -6.06
N VAL A 41 5.63 -9.74 -5.89
CA VAL A 41 5.58 -8.77 -7.00
C VAL A 41 6.66 -9.03 -8.06
N THR A 42 7.83 -9.52 -7.67
CA THR A 42 8.93 -9.87 -8.59
C THR A 42 8.73 -11.24 -9.25
N HIS A 43 8.07 -12.17 -8.58
CA HIS A 43 7.77 -13.52 -9.05
C HIS A 43 6.28 -13.84 -8.83
N PRO A 44 5.37 -13.38 -9.71
CA PRO A 44 3.92 -13.44 -9.50
C PRO A 44 3.33 -14.87 -9.51
N TRP A 45 4.15 -15.87 -9.82
CA TRP A 45 3.84 -17.29 -9.72
C TRP A 45 4.08 -17.87 -8.32
N ARG A 46 4.87 -17.19 -7.48
CA ARG A 46 5.22 -17.63 -6.12
C ARG A 46 4.21 -17.05 -5.13
N GLN A 47 3.47 -17.93 -4.46
CA GLN A 47 2.65 -17.56 -3.32
C GLN A 47 3.53 -17.33 -2.10
N VAL A 48 3.21 -16.31 -1.32
CA VAL A 48 3.93 -15.95 -0.10
C VAL A 48 2.95 -15.81 1.07
N PRO A 49 3.39 -16.03 2.31
CA PRO A 49 2.55 -15.79 3.48
C PRO A 49 2.03 -14.35 3.56
N VAL A 50 0.85 -14.18 4.15
CA VAL A 50 0.31 -12.85 4.48
C VAL A 50 1.29 -12.10 5.38
N GLY A 51 1.61 -10.86 5.01
CA GLY A 51 2.58 -10.02 5.72
C GLY A 51 4.03 -10.12 5.21
N THR A 52 4.29 -10.85 4.13
CA THR A 52 5.60 -10.85 3.44
C THR A 52 5.79 -9.54 2.67
N ASN A 53 6.94 -8.86 2.80
CA ASN A 53 7.16 -7.64 2.03
C ASN A 53 7.20 -7.96 0.52
N GLY A 54 6.53 -7.12 -0.26
CA GLY A 54 6.33 -7.34 -1.69
C GLY A 54 5.31 -8.42 -2.06
N GLY A 55 4.55 -8.94 -1.10
CA GLY A 55 3.38 -9.75 -1.35
C GLY A 55 2.19 -8.89 -1.79
N VAL A 56 1.71 -9.08 -3.02
CA VAL A 56 0.54 -8.37 -3.58
C VAL A 56 -0.65 -9.31 -3.79
N THR A 57 -1.87 -8.81 -3.57
CA THR A 57 -3.12 -9.51 -3.86
C THR A 57 -3.99 -8.70 -4.80
N LEU A 58 -4.91 -9.35 -5.53
CA LEU A 58 -5.87 -8.63 -6.38
C LEU A 58 -6.76 -7.68 -5.57
N ALA A 59 -7.16 -8.10 -4.36
CA ALA A 59 -7.91 -7.26 -3.44
C ALA A 59 -7.11 -6.02 -3.04
N GLY A 60 -5.81 -6.19 -2.72
CA GLY A 60 -4.90 -5.09 -2.41
C GLY A 60 -4.76 -4.10 -3.56
N LEU A 61 -4.54 -4.57 -4.78
CA LEU A 61 -4.45 -3.68 -5.96
C LEU A 61 -5.73 -2.88 -6.17
N PHE A 62 -6.90 -3.50 -5.99
CA PHE A 62 -8.17 -2.80 -6.07
C PHE A 62 -8.33 -1.76 -4.96
N LEU A 63 -7.99 -2.10 -3.72
CA LEU A 63 -8.02 -1.19 -2.58
C LEU A 63 -7.05 -0.02 -2.75
N SER A 64 -5.89 -0.23 -3.39
CA SER A 64 -4.96 0.86 -3.72
C SER A 64 -5.55 1.87 -4.70
N ILE A 65 -6.28 1.39 -5.72
CA ILE A 65 -7.01 2.27 -6.65
C ILE A 65 -8.10 3.04 -5.90
N VAL A 66 -8.86 2.35 -5.03
CA VAL A 66 -9.92 2.96 -4.22
C VAL A 66 -9.35 4.06 -3.31
N GLY A 67 -8.19 3.84 -2.68
CA GLY A 67 -7.50 4.86 -1.89
C GLY A 67 -7.19 6.12 -2.70
N GLY A 68 -6.66 5.95 -3.90
CA GLY A 68 -6.44 7.07 -4.82
C GLY A 68 -7.74 7.78 -5.24
N TRP A 69 -8.81 7.04 -5.53
CA TRP A 69 -10.11 7.64 -5.84
C TRP A 69 -10.69 8.45 -4.68
N ILE A 70 -10.50 8.00 -3.43
CA ILE A 70 -10.93 8.76 -2.25
C ILE A 70 -10.21 10.10 -2.19
N ILE A 71 -8.88 10.14 -2.36
CA ILE A 71 -8.10 11.39 -2.38
C ILE A 71 -8.55 12.31 -3.52
N GLY A 72 -8.69 11.76 -4.73
CA GLY A 72 -9.15 12.52 -5.89
C GLY A 72 -10.56 13.09 -5.69
N ALA A 73 -11.48 12.31 -5.12
CA ALA A 73 -12.85 12.74 -4.86
C ALA A 73 -12.91 13.81 -3.76
N LEU A 74 -12.13 13.67 -2.69
CA LEU A 74 -12.02 14.69 -1.64
C LEU A 74 -11.49 16.01 -2.20
N TYR A 75 -10.45 15.96 -3.03
CA TYR A 75 -9.94 17.14 -3.70
C TYR A 75 -11.00 17.75 -4.64
N ALA A 76 -11.68 16.92 -5.44
CA ALA A 76 -12.73 17.36 -6.34
C ALA A 76 -13.90 18.08 -5.65
N LEU A 77 -14.27 17.68 -4.42
CA LEU A 77 -15.29 18.38 -3.63
C LEU A 77 -14.87 19.81 -3.25
N THR A 78 -13.56 20.07 -3.15
CA THR A 78 -13.01 21.38 -2.80
C THR A 78 -12.58 22.20 -4.02
N ALA A 79 -12.27 21.54 -5.13
CA ALA A 79 -11.85 22.17 -6.37
C ALA A 79 -13.05 22.74 -7.13
N ARG A 80 -13.03 24.04 -7.44
CA ARG A 80 -14.04 24.69 -8.30
C ARG A 80 -13.78 24.45 -9.80
N ALA A 81 -13.56 23.20 -10.19
CA ALA A 81 -13.16 22.80 -11.55
C ALA A 81 -14.36 22.32 -12.42
N PRO A 82 -14.24 22.39 -13.76
CA PRO A 82 -15.22 21.77 -14.65
C PRO A 82 -15.24 20.24 -14.48
N SER A 83 -16.41 19.62 -14.68
CA SER A 83 -16.65 18.19 -14.39
C SER A 83 -15.72 17.22 -15.12
N ILE A 84 -15.32 17.53 -16.36
CA ILE A 84 -14.39 16.69 -17.12
C ILE A 84 -12.98 16.67 -16.50
N ALA A 85 -12.50 17.82 -16.02
CA ALA A 85 -11.20 17.92 -15.35
C ALA A 85 -11.20 17.22 -13.98
N VAL A 86 -12.35 17.23 -13.29
CA VAL A 86 -12.56 16.48 -12.05
C VAL A 86 -12.48 14.98 -12.29
N PHE A 87 -13.12 14.47 -13.35
CA PHE A 87 -13.07 13.05 -13.68
C PHE A 87 -11.64 12.58 -13.99
N GLU A 88 -10.92 13.32 -14.83
CA GLU A 88 -9.52 13.03 -15.16
C GLU A 88 -8.64 13.03 -13.90
N LEU A 89 -8.83 14.00 -13.00
CA LEU A 89 -8.10 14.08 -11.74
C LEU A 89 -8.36 12.86 -10.85
N VAL A 90 -9.61 12.46 -10.67
CA VAL A 90 -9.97 11.30 -9.83
C VAL A 90 -9.34 10.03 -10.39
N VAL A 91 -9.41 9.83 -11.71
CA VAL A 91 -8.79 8.68 -12.39
C VAL A 91 -7.27 8.67 -12.18
N LEU A 92 -6.62 9.82 -12.34
CA LEU A 92 -5.18 9.97 -12.12
C LEU A 92 -4.78 9.68 -10.66
N CYS A 93 -5.54 10.17 -9.69
CA CYS A 93 -5.31 9.84 -8.27
C CYS A 93 -5.43 8.34 -8.01
N GLY A 94 -6.41 7.66 -8.59
CA GLY A 94 -6.52 6.19 -8.55
C GLY A 94 -5.27 5.49 -9.08
N LEU A 95 -4.73 5.97 -10.21
CA LEU A 95 -3.49 5.44 -10.78
C LEU A 95 -2.28 5.70 -9.89
N PHE A 96 -2.17 6.87 -9.26
CA PHE A 96 -1.10 7.15 -8.29
C PHE A 96 -1.19 6.26 -7.05
N GLY A 97 -2.40 5.96 -6.56
CA GLY A 97 -2.61 5.00 -5.48
C GLY A 97 -2.10 3.60 -5.83
N LEU A 98 -2.42 3.12 -7.03
CA LEU A 98 -1.94 1.83 -7.54
C LEU A 98 -0.41 1.80 -7.72
N ILE A 99 0.15 2.81 -8.39
CA ILE A 99 1.59 2.88 -8.67
C ILE A 99 2.38 2.98 -7.36
N GLY A 100 1.94 3.80 -6.41
CA GLY A 100 2.60 3.96 -5.12
C GLY A 100 2.69 2.64 -4.34
N SER A 101 1.56 1.93 -4.21
CA SER A 101 1.50 0.62 -3.56
C SER A 101 2.37 -0.44 -4.26
N LEU A 102 2.39 -0.44 -5.60
CA LEU A 102 3.27 -1.33 -6.37
C LEU A 102 4.76 -1.02 -6.18
N ILE A 103 5.13 0.27 -6.11
CA ILE A 103 6.51 0.70 -5.86
C ILE A 103 6.93 0.27 -4.45
N ASP A 104 6.07 0.46 -3.45
CA ASP A 104 6.33 0.05 -2.06
C ASP A 104 6.58 -1.46 -1.98
N SER A 105 5.68 -2.25 -2.56
CA SER A 105 5.82 -3.69 -2.67
C SER A 105 7.10 -4.11 -3.40
N LEU A 106 7.46 -3.42 -4.49
CA LEU A 106 8.69 -3.72 -5.25
C LEU A 106 9.93 -3.40 -4.43
N LEU A 107 9.96 -2.25 -3.74
CA LEU A 107 11.06 -1.88 -2.86
C LEU A 107 11.18 -2.84 -1.69
N GLY A 108 10.06 -3.24 -1.07
CA GLY A 108 10.02 -4.26 -0.03
C GLY A 108 10.60 -5.59 -0.51
N ALA A 109 10.22 -6.06 -1.70
CA ALA A 109 10.76 -7.28 -2.28
C ALA A 109 12.27 -7.20 -2.62
N LEU A 110 12.77 -6.01 -2.94
CA LEU A 110 14.19 -5.80 -3.31
C LEU A 110 15.09 -5.58 -2.10
N LEU A 111 14.55 -5.01 -1.01
CA LEU A 111 15.29 -4.72 0.23
C LEU A 111 15.30 -5.92 1.19
N GLU A 112 14.24 -6.74 1.17
CA GLU A 112 14.20 -7.96 1.97
C GLU A 112 15.16 -9.01 1.38
N ARG A 113 16.08 -9.51 2.22
CA ARG A 113 17.07 -10.54 1.80
C ARG A 113 16.36 -11.81 1.37
N ASP A 114 16.90 -12.43 0.32
CA ASP A 114 16.31 -13.56 -0.40
C ASP A 114 15.55 -14.55 0.52
N PRO A 115 14.27 -14.86 0.24
CA PRO A 115 13.52 -15.88 0.95
C PRO A 115 14.07 -17.31 0.74
N GLU A 116 15.21 -17.47 0.06
CA GLU A 116 15.96 -18.71 -0.12
C GLU A 116 16.69 -19.13 1.17
N GLU A 117 17.08 -18.18 2.02
CA GLU A 117 17.81 -18.43 3.27
C GLU A 117 16.89 -18.55 4.49
N ARG A 118 15.58 -18.33 4.29
CA ARG A 118 14.58 -18.40 5.35
C ARG A 118 14.03 -19.82 5.43
N ASP A 119 14.27 -20.46 6.57
CA ASP A 119 13.90 -21.85 6.84
C ASP A 119 12.43 -22.11 6.44
N PRO A 120 12.11 -23.13 5.62
CA PRO A 120 10.74 -23.43 5.22
C PRO A 120 9.76 -23.61 6.39
N GLU A 121 10.25 -23.89 7.60
CA GLU A 121 9.45 -23.88 8.83
C GLU A 121 8.96 -22.49 9.25
N GLU A 122 9.73 -21.42 9.00
CA GLU A 122 9.37 -20.05 9.34
C GLU A 122 8.39 -19.44 8.32
N LEU A 123 8.52 -19.83 7.05
CA LEU A 123 7.60 -19.47 5.96
C LEU A 123 6.21 -20.13 6.10
N GLN A 124 6.13 -21.26 6.80
CA GLN A 124 4.89 -21.99 7.04
C GLN A 124 4.27 -21.71 8.40
N ARG A 125 4.92 -20.94 9.28
CA ARG A 125 4.26 -20.53 10.52
C ARG A 125 3.09 -19.65 10.13
N PRO A 126 1.84 -20.11 10.33
CA PRO A 126 0.73 -19.19 10.24
C PRO A 126 1.04 -18.14 11.29
N HIS A 127 1.04 -16.86 10.89
CA HIS A 127 0.78 -15.83 11.88
C HIS A 127 -0.67 -16.08 12.31
N GLU A 128 -0.86 -16.97 13.28
CA GLU A 128 -2.14 -17.23 13.93
C GLU A 128 -2.61 -15.88 14.46
N ARG A 129 -3.47 -15.21 13.69
CA ARG A 129 -4.44 -14.29 14.26
C ARG A 129 -5.40 -15.18 15.00
N ASP A 130 -5.06 -15.44 16.26
CA ASP A 130 -5.84 -16.24 17.18
C ASP A 130 -7.22 -15.58 17.33
N HIS A 131 -8.17 -16.08 16.53
CA HIS A 131 -9.57 -15.76 16.55
C HIS A 131 -10.35 -17.00 16.99
N SER A 132 -9.95 -17.66 18.08
CA SER A 132 -10.73 -18.64 18.86
C SER A 132 -9.95 -18.92 20.15
N ASP A 133 -10.31 -18.41 21.32
CA ASP A 133 -11.33 -19.10 22.10
C ASP A 133 -11.74 -18.33 23.36
N GLU A 134 -13.05 -18.16 23.50
CA GLU A 134 -13.74 -18.05 24.76
C GLU A 134 -13.66 -19.41 25.50
N LYS A 135 -12.72 -19.56 26.45
CA LYS A 135 -12.95 -20.09 27.82
C LYS A 135 -11.68 -20.57 28.53
N ARG A 136 -11.57 -20.08 29.77
CA ARG A 136 -11.07 -20.73 31.00
C ARG A 136 -9.58 -20.98 31.19
N ASP A 137 -9.15 -20.38 32.30
CA ASP A 137 -8.35 -20.92 33.40
C ASP A 137 -6.92 -21.37 33.11
N GLY A 138 -5.98 -20.66 33.76
CA GLY A 138 -4.69 -21.23 34.15
C GLY A 138 -3.48 -20.52 33.56
N HIS A 139 -2.95 -19.58 34.34
CA HIS A 139 -1.53 -19.40 34.63
C HIS A 139 -0.50 -20.03 33.65
N CYS A 140 0.21 -19.22 32.87
CA CYS A 140 1.67 -19.08 32.96
C CYS A 140 2.23 -18.10 31.91
N ASP A 141 3.33 -17.48 32.36
CA ASP A 141 4.22 -16.51 31.73
C ASP A 141 4.59 -16.80 30.26
N GLY A 142 4.54 -15.77 29.43
CA GLY A 142 4.84 -15.85 28.00
C GLY A 142 4.84 -14.46 27.38
N LYS A 143 6.01 -13.84 27.31
CA LYS A 143 6.24 -12.54 26.67
C LYS A 143 5.63 -12.55 25.26
N ARG A 144 4.51 -11.84 25.10
CA ARG A 144 3.97 -11.48 23.78
C ARG A 144 4.99 -10.57 23.11
N ALA A 145 5.82 -11.13 22.23
CA ALA A 145 6.54 -10.34 21.25
C ALA A 145 5.49 -9.82 20.27
N GLY A 146 5.01 -8.59 20.51
CA GLY A 146 4.30 -7.83 19.48
C GLY A 146 5.18 -7.66 18.24
N PRO A 147 4.60 -7.24 17.09
CA PRO A 147 5.39 -6.95 15.90
C PRO A 147 6.57 -6.07 16.28
N SER A 148 7.78 -6.48 15.87
CA SER A 148 8.99 -5.82 16.32
C SER A 148 8.92 -4.36 15.89
N LEU A 149 9.20 -3.44 16.82
CA LEU A 149 9.22 -2.00 16.58
C LEU A 149 10.13 -1.63 15.37
N TRP A 150 11.11 -2.47 15.09
CA TRP A 150 12.04 -2.39 13.95
C TRP A 150 11.37 -2.70 12.60
N ALA A 151 10.40 -3.62 12.54
CA ALA A 151 9.64 -3.91 11.32
C ALA A 151 8.64 -2.80 10.97
N VAL A 152 8.11 -2.10 11.98
CA VAL A 152 7.28 -0.90 11.79
C VAL A 152 8.13 0.28 11.32
N LEU A 153 9.36 0.42 11.85
CA LEU A 153 10.30 1.48 11.47
C LEU A 153 10.87 1.36 10.05
N ASP A 154 10.99 0.14 9.50
CA ASP A 154 11.42 -0.06 8.11
C ASP A 154 10.29 0.27 7.11
N ASN A 155 9.04 -0.09 7.44
CA ASN A 155 7.88 0.19 6.58
C ASN A 155 7.66 1.70 6.35
N ASP A 156 7.85 2.52 7.39
CA ASP A 156 7.73 3.98 7.29
C ASP A 156 8.76 4.61 6.34
N GLN A 157 9.97 4.03 6.24
CA GLN A 157 11.02 4.53 5.35
C GLN A 157 10.74 4.18 3.89
N VAL A 158 10.22 2.97 3.62
CA VAL A 158 9.83 2.55 2.27
C VAL A 158 8.63 3.37 1.80
N ASN A 159 7.65 3.61 2.67
CA ASN A 159 6.49 4.44 2.37
C ASN A 159 6.90 5.90 2.09
N PHE A 160 7.88 6.44 2.83
CA PHE A 160 8.45 7.77 2.55
C PHE A 160 9.12 7.85 1.16
N ILE A 161 9.88 6.82 0.77
CA ILE A 161 10.54 6.76 -0.54
C ILE A 161 9.50 6.62 -1.67
N SER A 162 8.50 5.75 -1.50
CA SER A 162 7.41 5.58 -2.47
C SER A 162 6.64 6.89 -2.68
N THR A 163 6.28 7.55 -1.59
CA THR A 163 5.60 8.85 -1.58
C THR A 163 6.44 9.94 -2.26
N THR A 164 7.75 9.99 -2.00
CA THR A 164 8.67 10.96 -2.61
C THR A 164 8.87 10.70 -4.11
N THR A 165 8.95 9.43 -4.51
CA THR A 165 9.10 9.04 -5.93
C THR A 165 7.84 9.35 -6.73
N ALA A 166 6.67 9.07 -6.17
CA ALA A 166 5.39 9.44 -6.78
C ALA A 166 5.27 10.96 -6.94
N ALA A 167 5.68 11.72 -5.92
CA ALA A 167 5.72 13.18 -5.98
C ALA A 167 6.69 13.71 -7.05
N ALA A 168 7.86 13.08 -7.22
CA ALA A 168 8.84 13.42 -8.25
C ALA A 168 8.33 13.13 -9.67
N LEU A 169 7.71 11.97 -9.90
CA LEU A 169 7.09 11.61 -11.18
C LEU A 169 5.95 12.57 -11.57
N ALA A 170 5.14 12.98 -10.59
CA ALA A 170 4.09 13.98 -10.81
C ALA A 170 4.67 15.37 -11.13
N SER A 171 5.83 15.71 -10.57
CA SER A 171 6.53 16.98 -10.86
C SER A 171 7.15 17.03 -12.25
N LEU A 172 7.52 15.88 -12.83
CA LEU A 172 8.03 15.75 -14.21
C LEU A 172 6.93 15.84 -15.29
N MET A 173 5.66 15.78 -14.89
CA MET A 173 4.49 15.92 -15.77
C MET A 173 4.05 17.38 -15.96
N LEU A 174 4.74 18.34 -15.33
CA LEU A 174 4.60 19.79 -15.48
C LEU A 174 5.65 20.36 -16.46
#